data_AF-A0A7D6CRN5-F1
#
_entry.id   AF-A0A7D6CRN5-F1
#
_cell.length_a   1.000
_cell.length_b   1.000
_cell.length_c   1.000
_cell.angle_alpha   90.00
_cell.angle_beta   90.00
_cell.angle_gamma   90.00
#
_symmetry.space_group_name_H-M   'P 1'
#
loop_
_entity.id
_entity.type
_entity.pdbx_description
1 polymer ?
#
loop_
_entity_poly.entity_id
_entity_poly.type
_entity_poly.pdbx_seq_one_letter_code
_entity_poly.pdbx_strand_id
1 'polypeptide(L)'
;MDDSTTDDPAEPAAGTDDPETGADESESETDADAETDADATEETEAETDAEWMEPADKPILEFLQSEDAFEPTQIDDEGLAPAKYAAYRCRELTKYGLLTKHMPGVYEVSDLGERYLADELDPSELEADK
;
A
#
# COMPACT_ATOMS: atom_id res chain seq x y z
N MET A 1 66.39 -18.12 -6.02
CA MET A 1 66.35 -19.51 -6.51
C MET A 1 64.87 -19.76 -6.76
N ASP A 2 64.31 -19.05 -7.75
CA ASP A 2 64.24 -19.42 -9.19
C ASP A 2 63.34 -20.64 -9.37
N ASP A 3 62.38 -20.68 -10.27
CA ASP A 3 61.99 -19.82 -11.40
C ASP A 3 60.62 -20.35 -11.91
N SER A 4 60.01 -19.59 -12.83
CA SER A 4 59.12 -20.05 -13.90
C SER A 4 57.66 -19.61 -13.82
N THR A 5 57.48 -18.41 -14.40
CA THR A 5 56.45 -18.02 -15.39
C THR A 5 55.54 -19.13 -15.95
N THR A 6 54.24 -18.82 -16.05
CA THR A 6 53.47 -19.13 -17.26
C THR A 6 52.64 -17.90 -17.62
N ASP A 7 53.06 -17.27 -18.71
CA ASP A 7 52.26 -16.44 -19.59
C ASP A 7 51.45 -17.41 -20.46
N ASP A 8 50.13 -17.26 -20.52
CA ASP A 8 49.39 -17.66 -21.73
C ASP A 8 48.23 -16.68 -21.97
N PRO A 9 48.18 -16.05 -23.15
CA PRO A 9 47.26 -14.99 -23.53
C PRO A 9 46.01 -15.52 -24.27
N ALA A 10 45.14 -14.56 -24.62
CA ALA A 10 44.17 -14.56 -25.72
C ALA A 10 42.68 -14.66 -25.33
N GLU A 11 42.00 -13.52 -25.54
CA GLU A 11 40.57 -13.38 -25.77
C GLU A 11 40.10 -14.23 -26.97
N PRO A 12 38.77 -14.43 -27.13
CA PRO A 12 38.13 -13.57 -28.13
C PRO A 12 36.71 -13.10 -27.81
N ALA A 13 36.45 -11.92 -28.38
CA ALA A 13 35.21 -11.22 -28.62
C ALA A 13 34.00 -12.07 -29.06
N ALA A 14 32.82 -11.64 -28.62
CA ALA A 14 31.60 -11.45 -29.40
C ALA A 14 30.65 -10.62 -28.52
N GLY A 15 30.32 -9.37 -28.88
CA GLY A 15 29.25 -9.07 -29.83
C GLY A 15 27.97 -8.82 -29.03
N THR A 16 27.18 -7.78 -29.21
CA THR A 16 27.11 -6.78 -30.27
C THR A 16 26.39 -5.58 -29.66
N ASP A 17 26.83 -4.41 -30.09
CA ASP A 17 26.15 -3.13 -30.04
C ASP A 17 24.67 -3.26 -30.42
N ASP A 18 23.77 -2.74 -29.59
CA ASP A 18 22.48 -2.22 -30.03
C ASP A 18 22.00 -1.13 -29.06
N PRO A 19 22.22 0.16 -29.39
CA PRO A 19 21.36 1.22 -28.94
C PRO A 19 20.56 1.77 -30.13
N GLU A 20 19.53 1.04 -30.57
CA GLU A 20 18.52 1.60 -31.48
C GLU A 20 17.59 2.55 -30.70
N THR A 21 17.99 3.82 -30.74
CA THR A 21 17.16 4.98 -31.07
C THR A 21 15.65 4.78 -31.12
N GLY A 22 14.94 5.60 -30.34
CA GLY A 22 13.54 5.91 -30.54
C GLY A 22 13.16 7.15 -29.75
N ALA A 23 13.40 8.31 -30.35
CA ALA A 23 12.69 9.52 -29.96
C ALA A 23 11.21 9.29 -30.24
N ASP A 24 10.37 9.45 -29.22
CA ASP A 24 8.97 9.77 -29.43
C ASP A 24 8.54 10.70 -28.29
N GLU A 25 8.71 11.99 -28.57
CA GLU A 25 7.94 13.03 -27.90
C GLU A 25 6.50 12.88 -28.38
N SER A 26 5.71 12.09 -27.65
CA SER A 26 4.26 12.08 -27.82
C SER A 26 3.66 13.04 -26.81
N GLU A 27 3.69 14.31 -27.19
CA GLU A 27 2.85 15.35 -26.61
C GLU A 27 1.41 15.02 -27.02
N SER A 28 0.65 14.44 -26.11
CA SER A 28 -0.78 14.23 -26.28
C SER A 28 -1.52 15.19 -25.38
N GLU A 29 -1.74 16.39 -25.92
CA GLU A 29 -2.76 17.32 -25.47
C GLU A 29 -4.12 16.70 -25.81
N THR A 30 -4.84 16.24 -24.79
CA THR A 30 -6.30 16.05 -24.89
C THR A 30 -6.95 16.85 -23.76
N ASP A 31 -7.39 18.05 -24.12
CA ASP A 31 -8.49 18.74 -23.46
C ASP A 31 -9.69 17.79 -23.41
N ALA A 32 -9.99 17.30 -22.21
CA ALA A 32 -11.31 16.82 -21.85
C ALA A 32 -11.69 17.56 -20.57
N ASP A 33 -12.41 18.67 -20.76
CA ASP A 33 -13.27 19.30 -19.77
C ASP A 33 -14.09 18.20 -19.05
N ALA A 34 -13.63 17.80 -17.87
CA ALA A 34 -14.46 17.18 -16.86
C ALA A 34 -14.84 18.29 -15.89
N GLU A 35 -16.10 18.69 -16.02
CA GLU A 35 -16.75 19.77 -15.32
C GLU A 35 -16.50 19.65 -13.81
N THR A 36 -15.90 20.69 -13.24
CA THR A 36 -15.80 20.94 -11.81
C THR A 36 -17.19 20.94 -11.19
N ASP A 37 -17.48 19.89 -10.43
CA ASP A 37 -18.47 19.94 -9.35
C ASP A 37 -17.91 19.12 -8.18
N ALA A 38 -17.01 19.74 -7.44
CA ALA A 38 -16.68 19.31 -6.09
C ALA A 38 -17.06 20.49 -5.19
N ASP A 39 -18.30 20.40 -4.72
CA ASP A 39 -18.88 21.18 -3.63
C ASP A 39 -17.89 21.22 -2.46
N ALA A 40 -17.12 22.32 -2.37
CA ALA A 40 -16.25 22.60 -1.26
C ALA A 40 -17.11 23.08 -0.08
N THR A 41 -17.70 22.12 0.63
CA THR A 41 -18.14 22.34 2.01
C THR A 41 -16.92 22.20 2.91
N GLU A 42 -16.22 23.32 3.10
CA GLU A 42 -15.27 23.48 4.21
C GLU A 42 -16.04 23.39 5.54
N GLU A 43 -16.17 22.17 6.05
CA GLU A 43 -16.33 21.92 7.48
C GLU A 43 -15.05 21.26 7.94
N THR A 44 -14.40 21.85 8.94
CA THR A 44 -13.13 21.36 9.50
C THR A 44 -13.38 20.04 10.23
N GLU A 45 -13.44 18.96 9.46
CA GLU A 45 -13.56 17.58 9.92
C GLU A 45 -12.18 16.94 9.85
N ALA A 46 -11.87 16.03 10.76
CA ALA A 46 -10.55 15.41 10.81
C ALA A 46 -10.24 14.74 9.45
N GLU A 47 -9.19 15.21 8.77
CA GLU A 47 -8.71 14.62 7.51
C GLU A 47 -8.49 13.12 7.73
N THR A 48 -9.34 12.31 7.10
CA THR A 48 -9.22 10.86 6.99
C THR A 48 -8.89 10.54 5.53
N ASP A 49 -8.11 9.47 5.29
CA ASP A 49 -7.63 9.14 3.95
C ASP A 49 -8.75 8.77 2.96
N ALA A 50 -9.94 8.43 3.44
CA ALA A 50 -11.14 8.20 2.64
C ALA A 50 -12.43 8.48 3.45
N GLU A 51 -13.52 8.85 2.76
CA GLU A 51 -14.82 9.18 3.40
C GLU A 51 -15.41 8.01 4.22
N TRP A 52 -15.08 6.77 3.89
CA TRP A 52 -15.54 5.58 4.62
C TRP A 52 -14.64 5.19 5.80
N MET A 53 -13.44 5.78 5.88
CA MET A 53 -12.46 5.52 6.94
C MET A 53 -12.76 6.37 8.17
N GLU A 54 -12.32 5.86 9.31
CA GLU A 54 -12.37 6.55 10.58
C GLU A 54 -10.94 6.85 11.05
N PRO A 55 -10.74 7.91 11.86
CA PRO A 55 -9.40 8.26 12.37
C PRO A 55 -8.68 7.12 13.12
N ALA A 56 -9.44 6.13 13.62
CA ALA A 56 -8.89 4.96 14.31
C ALA A 56 -8.35 3.88 13.36
N ASP A 57 -8.72 3.87 12.08
CA ASP A 57 -8.43 2.75 11.18
C ASP A 57 -6.96 2.59 10.83
N LYS A 58 -6.29 3.68 10.46
CA LYS A 58 -4.85 3.66 10.18
C LYS A 58 -4.05 3.20 11.40
N PRO A 59 -4.25 3.76 12.61
CA PRO A 59 -3.63 3.23 13.83
C PRO A 59 -3.92 1.75 14.10
N ILE A 60 -5.14 1.27 13.82
CA ILE A 60 -5.49 -0.16 13.96
C ILE A 60 -4.68 -1.02 12.98
N LEU A 61 -4.57 -0.61 11.72
CA LEU A 61 -3.80 -1.32 10.70
C LEU A 61 -2.31 -1.36 11.05
N GLU A 62 -1.74 -0.22 11.46
CA GLU A 62 -0.34 -0.13 11.91
C GLU A 62 -0.07 -1.05 13.11
N PHE A 63 -0.98 -1.08 14.08
CA PHE A 63 -0.87 -1.95 15.25
C PHE A 63 -0.90 -3.44 14.88
N LEU A 64 -1.84 -3.84 14.02
CA LEU A 64 -1.94 -5.23 13.55
C LEU A 64 -0.78 -5.64 12.63
N GLN A 65 -0.07 -4.70 12.01
CA GLN A 65 1.12 -4.98 11.20
C GLN A 65 2.39 -5.11 12.06
N SER A 66 2.56 -4.21 13.03
CA SER A 66 3.79 -4.12 13.83
C SER A 66 3.82 -5.12 14.98
N GLU A 67 2.68 -5.32 15.63
CA GLU A 67 2.55 -6.21 16.78
C GLU A 67 2.09 -7.59 16.29
N ASP A 68 2.46 -8.66 17.00
CA ASP A 68 1.86 -10.00 16.82
C ASP A 68 0.44 -10.00 17.44
N ALA A 69 -0.37 -9.04 16.98
CA ALA A 69 -1.71 -8.76 17.45
C ALA A 69 -2.71 -9.13 16.36
N PHE A 70 -3.73 -9.87 16.77
CA PHE A 70 -4.73 -10.40 15.84
C PHE A 70 -6.16 -10.15 16.32
N GLU A 71 -6.34 -9.72 17.57
CA GLU A 71 -7.64 -9.62 18.22
C GLU A 71 -8.05 -8.18 18.56
N PRO A 72 -9.33 -7.80 18.38
CA PRO A 72 -9.81 -6.46 18.74
C PRO A 72 -9.68 -6.08 20.21
N THR A 73 -9.56 -7.08 21.10
CA THR A 73 -9.29 -6.84 22.53
C THR A 73 -7.89 -6.29 22.74
N GLN A 74 -6.90 -6.73 21.96
CA GLN A 74 -5.52 -6.22 22.06
C GLN A 74 -5.45 -4.73 21.65
N ILE A 75 -6.30 -4.30 20.71
CA ILE A 75 -6.44 -2.89 20.30
C ILE A 75 -6.98 -2.02 21.45
N ASP A 76 -7.88 -2.56 22.27
CA ASP A 76 -8.41 -1.90 23.46
C ASP A 76 -7.38 -1.85 24.59
N ASP A 77 -6.63 -2.93 24.78
CA ASP A 77 -5.53 -2.99 25.75
C ASP A 77 -4.41 -1.98 25.42
N GLU A 78 -4.15 -1.72 24.13
CA GLU A 78 -3.25 -0.66 23.65
C GLU A 78 -3.85 0.76 23.81
N GLY A 79 -5.17 0.86 24.03
CA GLY A 79 -5.86 2.14 24.18
C GLY A 79 -6.12 2.88 22.87
N LEU A 80 -6.03 2.19 21.72
CA LEU A 80 -6.31 2.77 20.41
C LEU A 80 -7.81 2.96 20.18
N ALA A 81 -8.61 1.95 20.55
CA ALA A 81 -10.06 1.97 20.39
C ALA A 81 -10.76 0.97 21.31
N PRO A 82 -11.96 1.28 21.83
CA PRO A 82 -12.75 0.33 22.61
C PRO A 82 -12.97 -0.98 21.86
N ALA A 83 -12.80 -2.13 22.51
CA ALA A 83 -12.81 -3.46 21.86
C ALA A 83 -14.02 -3.70 20.94
N LYS A 84 -15.21 -3.20 21.33
CA LYS A 84 -16.43 -3.30 20.51
C LYS A 84 -16.37 -2.46 19.24
N TYR A 85 -15.80 -1.26 19.33
CA TYR A 85 -15.62 -0.36 18.20
C TYR A 85 -14.49 -0.85 17.30
N ALA A 86 -13.37 -1.29 17.88
CA ALA A 86 -12.28 -1.94 17.16
C ALA A 86 -12.80 -3.16 16.36
N ALA A 87 -13.60 -4.03 16.98
CA ALA A 87 -14.17 -5.19 16.29
C ALA A 87 -15.15 -4.81 15.16
N TYR A 88 -15.79 -3.66 15.24
CA TYR A 88 -16.60 -3.11 14.14
C TYR A 88 -15.70 -2.60 13.02
N ARG A 89 -14.70 -1.76 13.33
CA ARG A 89 -13.75 -1.24 12.34
C ARG A 89 -12.97 -2.35 11.63
N CYS A 90 -12.50 -3.39 12.34
CA CYS A 90 -11.85 -4.54 11.70
C CYS A 90 -12.75 -5.22 10.66
N ARG A 91 -14.07 -5.26 10.87
CA ARG A 91 -15.01 -5.80 9.88
C ARG A 91 -15.17 -4.87 8.70
N GLU A 92 -15.26 -3.56 8.93
CA GLU A 92 -15.33 -2.58 7.84
C GLU A 92 -14.05 -2.67 6.98
N LEU A 93 -12.87 -2.64 7.59
CA LEU A 93 -11.59 -2.80 6.90
C LEU A 93 -11.47 -4.13 6.15
N THR A 94 -12.08 -5.20 6.67
CA THR A 94 -12.16 -6.48 5.95
C THR A 94 -13.02 -6.38 4.68
N LYS A 95 -14.12 -5.61 4.69
CA LYS A 95 -14.97 -5.43 3.50
C LYS A 95 -14.24 -4.71 2.38
N TYR A 96 -13.39 -3.73 2.70
CA TYR A 96 -12.54 -3.04 1.74
C TYR A 96 -11.27 -3.82 1.40
N GLY A 97 -11.11 -5.03 1.96
CA GLY A 97 -9.99 -5.90 1.67
C GLY A 97 -8.67 -5.46 2.31
N LEU A 98 -8.64 -4.46 3.21
CA LEU A 98 -7.43 -4.05 3.92
C LEU A 98 -7.03 -5.05 5.01
N LEU A 99 -8.00 -5.74 5.61
CA LEU A 99 -7.76 -6.84 6.56
C LEU A 99 -8.27 -8.17 6.01
N THR A 100 -7.60 -9.25 6.40
CA THR A 100 -8.07 -10.62 6.22
C THR A 100 -8.59 -11.16 7.55
N LYS A 101 -9.81 -11.70 7.54
CA LYS A 101 -10.40 -12.35 8.72
C LYS A 101 -10.21 -13.87 8.64
N HIS A 102 -9.35 -14.43 9.48
CA HIS A 102 -9.11 -15.87 9.54
C HIS A 102 -10.20 -16.61 10.31
N MET A 103 -10.60 -16.07 11.45
CA MET A 103 -11.59 -16.66 12.35
C MET A 103 -12.40 -15.57 13.06
N PRO A 104 -13.52 -15.89 13.74
CA PRO A 104 -14.25 -14.91 14.53
C PRO A 104 -13.35 -14.22 15.57
N GLY A 105 -13.10 -12.93 15.38
CA GLY A 105 -12.27 -12.14 16.28
C GLY A 105 -10.77 -12.16 15.98
N VAL A 106 -10.34 -12.81 14.90
CA VAL A 106 -8.92 -12.89 14.49
C VAL A 106 -8.74 -12.29 13.11
N TYR A 107 -7.93 -11.24 13.01
CA TYR A 107 -7.67 -10.44 11.81
C TYR A 107 -6.17 -10.30 11.58
N GLU A 108 -5.79 -10.20 10.32
CA GLU A 108 -4.41 -9.96 9.87
C GLU A 108 -4.42 -8.90 8.77
N VAL A 109 -3.35 -8.12 8.66
CA VAL A 109 -3.20 -7.15 7.56
C VAL A 109 -3.03 -7.92 6.24
N SER A 110 -3.79 -7.50 5.22
CA SER A 110 -3.70 -8.11 3.88
C SER A 110 -2.61 -7.46 3.03
N ASP A 111 -2.32 -8.02 1.85
CA ASP A 111 -1.45 -7.37 0.85
C ASP A 111 -1.93 -5.97 0.43
N LEU A 112 -3.24 -5.71 0.49
CA LEU A 112 -3.82 -4.40 0.18
C LEU A 112 -3.61 -3.43 1.35
N GLY A 113 -3.77 -3.93 2.58
CA GLY A 113 -3.49 -3.19 3.81
C GLY A 113 -2.03 -2.78 3.90
N GLU A 114 -1.10 -3.68 3.55
CA GLU A 114 0.33 -3.37 3.50
C GLU A 114 0.65 -2.26 2.50
N ARG A 115 0.05 -2.31 1.30
CA ARG A 115 0.22 -1.26 0.28
C ARG A 115 -0.36 0.08 0.72
N TYR A 116 -1.51 0.07 1.38
CA TYR A 116 -2.06 1.30 1.97
C TYR A 116 -1.11 1.88 3.02
N LEU A 117 -0.57 1.07 3.93
CA LEU A 117 0.39 1.52 4.95
C LEU A 117 1.73 1.99 4.36
N ALA A 118 2.06 1.54 3.15
CA ALA A 118 3.24 2.00 2.41
C ALA A 118 2.96 3.25 1.54
N ASP A 119 1.77 3.84 1.64
CA ASP A 119 1.31 4.95 0.78
C ASP A 119 1.31 4.60 -0.73
N GLU A 120 1.25 3.31 -1.07
CA GLU A 120 1.21 2.78 -2.44
C GLU A 120 -0.23 2.56 -2.95
N LEU A 121 -1.24 2.85 -2.11
CA LEU A 121 -2.65 2.66 -2.43
C LEU A 121 -3.50 3.75 -1.78
N ASP A 122 -4.37 4.37 -2.58
CA ASP A 122 -5.39 5.30 -2.11
C ASP A 122 -6.65 4.53 -1.66
N PRO A 123 -7.07 4.62 -0.39
CA PRO A 123 -8.23 3.89 0.11
C PRO A 123 -9.57 4.42 -0.42
N SER A 124 -9.62 5.65 -0.95
CA SER A 124 -10.83 6.23 -1.54
C SER A 124 -11.24 5.53 -2.84
N GLU A 125 -10.31 4.84 -3.50
CA GLU A 125 -10.56 4.06 -4.71
C GLU A 125 -11.11 2.64 -4.41
N LEU A 126 -11.17 2.24 -3.14
CA LEU A 126 -11.62 0.91 -2.74
C LEU A 126 -13.15 0.82 -2.65
N GLU A 127 -13.69 -0.30 -3.14
CA GLU A 127 -15.11 -0.62 -3.01
C GLU A 127 -15.33 -1.71 -1.94
N ALA A 128 -16.36 -1.53 -1.12
CA ALA A 128 -16.73 -2.53 -0.12
C ALA A 128 -17.33 -3.79 -0.77
N ASP A 129 -16.83 -4.96 -0.38
CA ASP A 129 -17.43 -6.24 -0.71
C ASP A 129 -18.79 -6.40 0.01
N LYS A 130 -19.82 -6.82 -0.74
CA LYS A 130 -21.24 -6.81 -0.32
C LYS A 130 -21.68 -8.03 0.46
#